data_AF-A0A0C2DAR8-F1
#
_entry.id   AF-A0A0C2DAR8-F1
#
_cell.length_a   1.000
_cell.length_b   1.000
_cell.length_c   1.000
_cell.angle_alpha   90.00
_cell.angle_beta   90.00
_cell.angle_gamma   90.00
#
_symmetry.space_group_name_H-M   'P 1'
#
loop_
_entity.id
_entity.type
_entity.pdbx_description
1 polymer ?
#
loop_
_entity_poly.entity_id
_entity_poly.type
_entity_poly.pdbx_seq_one_letter_code
_entity_poly.pdbx_strand_id
1 'polypeptide(L)'
;YICHFEGPGESRRIKAFKWFCAYFGVPAGADKLLSCKDMPVKLDALRYNYSYQPDWSSTWKELPCDCAPASYGGLIPYFDPAYYPQEFVRMNEVNRLRCVASIYANPSMYGLTNTTSACLNH
;
A
#
# COMPACT_ATOMS: atom_id res chain seq x y z
N TYR A 1 -7.70 -9.09 -15.06
CA TYR A 1 -7.37 -10.14 -14.08
C TYR A 1 -8.11 -9.89 -12.78
N ILE A 2 -8.80 -10.90 -12.24
CA ILE A 2 -9.59 -10.79 -11.01
C ILE A 2 -8.76 -11.37 -9.85
N CYS A 3 -8.15 -10.49 -9.04
CA CYS A 3 -7.20 -10.89 -8.00
C CYS A 3 -7.88 -10.86 -6.62
N HIS A 4 -8.19 -12.04 -6.09
CA HIS A 4 -8.47 -12.23 -4.67
C HIS A 4 -7.99 -13.61 -4.25
N PHE A 5 -7.34 -13.70 -3.09
CA PHE A 5 -6.98 -14.97 -2.48
C PHE A 5 -8.26 -15.61 -1.94
N GLU A 6 -8.74 -16.64 -2.63
CA GLU A 6 -9.76 -17.54 -2.11
C GLU A 6 -9.24 -18.97 -2.26
N GLY A 7 -9.64 -19.87 -1.36
CA GLY A 7 -9.14 -21.22 -1.19
C GLY A 7 -9.34 -22.17 -2.40
N PRO A 8 -9.59 -23.48 -2.19
CA PRO A 8 -9.55 -24.48 -3.27
C PRO A 8 -10.67 -24.39 -4.33
N GLY A 9 -11.36 -23.25 -4.48
CA GLY A 9 -12.44 -23.03 -5.44
C GLY A 9 -12.22 -21.84 -6.38
N GLU A 10 -13.06 -21.74 -7.41
CA GLU A 10 -13.15 -20.56 -8.27
C GLU A 10 -13.69 -19.36 -7.49
N SER A 11 -13.04 -18.19 -7.65
CA SER A 11 -13.41 -16.99 -6.90
C SER A 11 -14.86 -16.56 -7.19
N ARG A 12 -15.57 -16.10 -6.15
CA ARG A 12 -16.94 -15.57 -6.29
C ARG A 12 -17.04 -14.46 -7.34
N ARG A 13 -15.96 -13.68 -7.50
CA ARG A 13 -15.85 -12.60 -8.49
C ARG A 13 -15.79 -13.13 -9.92
N ILE A 14 -15.07 -14.23 -10.16
CA ILE A 14 -14.97 -14.86 -11.49
C ILE A 14 -16.32 -15.49 -11.87
N LYS A 15 -17.00 -16.13 -10.91
CA LYS A 15 -18.36 -16.67 -11.13
C LYS A 15 -19.36 -15.59 -11.53
N ALA A 16 -19.38 -14.47 -10.80
CA ALA A 16 -20.24 -13.35 -11.14
C ALA A 16 -19.93 -12.79 -12.52
N PHE A 17 -18.64 -12.62 -12.86
CA PHE A 17 -18.22 -12.16 -14.18
C PHE A 17 -18.70 -13.08 -15.31
N LYS A 18 -18.48 -14.41 -15.19
CA LYS A 18 -18.97 -15.40 -16.16
C LYS A 18 -20.49 -15.36 -16.32
N TRP A 19 -21.21 -15.18 -15.21
CA TRP A 19 -22.66 -15.05 -15.24
C TRP A 19 -23.10 -13.80 -16.01
N PHE A 20 -22.48 -12.65 -15.76
CA PHE A 20 -22.76 -11.43 -16.53
C PHE A 20 -22.43 -11.59 -18.01
N CYS A 21 -21.30 -12.22 -18.35
CA CYS A 21 -20.95 -12.50 -19.74
C CYS A 21 -22.01 -13.36 -20.43
N ALA A 22 -22.49 -14.42 -19.77
CA ALA A 22 -23.58 -15.25 -20.29
C ALA A 22 -24.89 -14.48 -20.44
N TYR A 23 -25.23 -13.63 -19.47
CA TYR A 23 -26.42 -12.79 -19.50
C TYR A 23 -26.41 -11.82 -20.69
N PHE A 24 -25.27 -11.19 -20.97
CA PHE A 24 -25.10 -10.26 -22.09
C PHE A 24 -24.76 -10.94 -23.43
N GLY A 25 -24.66 -12.29 -23.47
CA GLY A 25 -24.31 -13.03 -24.68
C GLY A 25 -22.89 -12.78 -25.19
N VAL A 26 -21.97 -12.34 -24.33
CA VAL A 26 -20.57 -12.05 -24.68
C VAL A 26 -19.63 -13.15 -24.15
N PRO A 27 -18.55 -13.47 -24.86
CA PRO A 27 -17.59 -14.47 -24.37
C PRO A 27 -16.79 -13.93 -23.18
N ALA A 28 -16.69 -14.73 -22.12
CA ALA A 28 -15.89 -14.38 -20.92
C ALA A 28 -14.37 -14.43 -21.18
N GLY A 29 -13.92 -15.09 -22.25
CA GLY A 29 -12.51 -15.32 -22.54
C GLY A 29 -11.94 -16.56 -21.84
N ALA A 30 -10.61 -16.74 -21.93
CA ALA A 30 -9.95 -17.95 -21.41
C ALA A 30 -9.84 -17.93 -19.87
N ASP A 31 -10.23 -19.03 -19.21
CA ASP A 31 -10.26 -19.16 -17.75
C ASP A 31 -8.93 -18.82 -17.06
N LYS A 32 -7.81 -19.20 -17.66
CA LYS A 32 -6.45 -18.90 -17.17
C LYS A 32 -6.13 -17.40 -17.10
N LEU A 33 -6.84 -16.58 -17.87
CA LEU A 33 -6.68 -15.11 -17.91
C LEU A 33 -7.65 -14.38 -16.97
N LEU A 34 -8.66 -15.09 -16.45
CA LEU A 34 -9.61 -14.54 -15.49
C LEU A 34 -9.01 -14.50 -14.08
N SER A 35 -8.19 -15.50 -13.74
CA SER A 35 -7.51 -15.59 -12.46
C SER A 35 -6.13 -14.96 -12.48
N CYS A 36 -5.68 -14.50 -11.31
CA CYS A 36 -4.30 -14.05 -11.10
C CYS A 36 -3.36 -15.19 -10.64
N LYS A 37 -3.86 -16.44 -10.55
CA LYS A 37 -3.07 -17.62 -10.12
C LYS A 37 -1.86 -17.87 -11.01
N ASP A 38 -2.05 -17.81 -12.33
CA ASP A 38 -1.01 -18.07 -13.33
C ASP A 38 -0.41 -16.78 -13.91
N MET A 39 -0.54 -15.66 -13.19
CA MET A 39 0.01 -14.40 -13.64
C MET A 39 1.55 -14.48 -13.61
N PRO A 40 2.25 -14.17 -14.72
CA PRO A 40 3.71 -14.31 -14.79
C PRO A 40 4.44 -13.39 -13.81
N VAL A 41 3.83 -12.25 -13.48
CA VAL A 41 4.28 -11.33 -12.43
C VAL A 41 3.12 -11.19 -11.46
N LYS A 42 3.25 -11.76 -10.26
CA LYS A 42 2.21 -11.61 -9.24
C LYS A 42 2.13 -10.15 -8.79
N LEU A 43 0.96 -9.70 -8.32
CA LEU A 43 0.82 -8.33 -7.81
C LEU A 43 1.68 -8.07 -6.57
N ASP A 44 1.92 -9.10 -5.77
CA ASP A 44 2.90 -9.15 -4.67
C ASP A 44 4.35 -9.03 -5.15
N ALA A 45 4.62 -9.27 -6.44
CA ALA A 45 5.90 -8.99 -7.07
C ALA A 45 6.00 -7.55 -7.63
N LEU A 46 4.99 -6.69 -7.45
CA LEU A 46 5.14 -5.24 -7.59
C LEU A 46 5.96 -4.75 -6.39
N ARG A 47 7.29 -4.85 -6.52
CA ARG A 47 8.30 -4.72 -5.46
C ARG A 47 8.38 -3.35 -4.75
N TYR A 48 7.50 -2.39 -5.03
CA TYR A 48 7.70 -1.00 -4.63
C TYR A 48 6.47 -0.37 -3.95
N ASN A 49 5.84 -1.10 -3.04
CA ASN A 49 4.77 -0.58 -2.18
C ASN A 49 5.33 0.14 -0.94
N TYR A 50 6.51 0.75 -1.04
CA TYR A 50 7.05 1.52 0.07
C TYR A 50 6.21 2.78 0.27
N SER A 51 5.87 3.03 1.52
CA SER A 51 5.17 4.23 1.95
C SER A 51 5.89 4.86 3.12
N TYR A 52 5.75 6.16 3.27
CA TYR A 52 6.18 6.83 4.49
C TYR A 52 5.21 6.51 5.63
N GLN A 53 5.80 6.11 6.74
CA GLN A 53 5.12 5.78 8.00
C GLN A 53 5.89 6.44 9.15
N PRO A 54 5.27 6.59 10.34
CA PRO A 54 6.01 7.02 11.51
C PRO A 54 7.27 6.17 11.68
N ASP A 55 8.39 6.80 11.99
CA ASP A 55 9.60 6.06 12.32
C ASP A 55 9.43 5.43 13.71
N TRP A 56 8.89 4.21 13.73
CA TRP A 56 8.63 3.44 14.94
C TRP A 56 9.90 3.19 15.79
N SER A 57 11.09 3.34 15.20
CA SER A 57 12.35 3.21 15.94
C SER A 57 12.67 4.44 16.80
N SER A 58 11.99 5.57 16.56
CA SER A 58 12.20 6.84 17.23
C SER A 58 10.95 7.44 17.89
N THR A 59 9.74 6.97 17.61
CA THR A 59 8.48 7.51 18.17
C THR A 59 8.44 7.61 19.70
N TRP A 60 9.15 6.71 20.40
CA TRP A 60 9.22 6.66 21.87
C TRP A 60 10.36 7.51 22.46
N LYS A 61 11.19 8.15 21.63
CA LYS A 61 12.32 8.98 22.05
C LYS A 61 11.92 10.45 22.15
N GLU A 62 12.63 11.20 23.00
CA GLU A 62 12.51 12.66 23.18
C GLU A 62 13.17 13.41 22.00
N LEU A 63 12.63 13.21 20.80
CA LEU A 63 13.04 13.84 19.54
C LEU A 63 11.77 14.12 18.72
N PRO A 64 11.75 15.14 17.83
CA PRO A 64 10.59 15.38 16.96
C PRO A 64 10.20 14.14 16.16
N CYS A 65 8.89 13.91 15.97
CA CYS A 65 8.43 12.77 15.20
C CYS A 65 8.94 12.86 13.76
N ASP A 66 9.41 11.73 13.24
CA ASP A 66 9.86 11.59 11.87
C ASP A 66 9.14 10.44 11.16
N CYS A 67 9.30 10.37 9.84
CA CYS A 67 8.81 9.30 9.01
C CYS A 67 9.93 8.57 8.27
N ALA A 68 9.80 7.24 8.22
CA ALA A 68 10.70 6.35 7.50
C ALA A 68 9.93 5.54 6.44
N PRO A 69 10.59 5.12 5.35
CA PRO A 69 9.98 4.24 4.37
C PRO A 69 9.75 2.85 4.96
N ALA A 70 8.54 2.33 4.77
CA ALA A 70 8.13 1.01 5.23
C ALA A 70 7.50 0.20 4.10
N SER A 71 7.69 -1.12 4.11
CA SER A 71 7.25 -2.04 3.05
C SER A 71 5.78 -2.47 3.13
N TYR A 72 5.03 -1.94 4.10
CA TYR A 72 3.58 -2.13 4.18
C TYR A 72 2.87 -0.90 3.62
N GLY A 73 1.70 -1.13 3.01
CA GLY A 73 0.94 -0.09 2.32
C GLY A 73 0.52 1.04 3.26
N GLY A 74 0.75 2.28 2.83
CA GLY A 74 0.42 3.50 3.54
C GLY A 74 -0.09 4.58 2.59
N LEU A 75 -0.61 5.67 3.17
CA LEU A 75 -1.25 6.73 2.38
C LEU A 75 -0.26 7.53 1.52
N ILE A 76 0.98 7.66 1.97
CA ILE A 76 1.96 8.56 1.38
C ILE A 76 3.08 7.74 0.74
N PRO A 77 3.28 7.82 -0.58
CA PRO A 77 4.24 6.96 -1.27
C PRO A 77 5.69 7.37 -0.99
N TYR A 78 6.57 6.37 -0.93
CA TYR A 78 8.01 6.53 -1.01
C TYR A 78 8.51 5.97 -2.34
N PHE A 79 9.30 6.76 -3.07
CA PHE A 79 9.85 6.40 -4.36
C PHE A 79 11.33 5.99 -4.20
N ASP A 80 11.59 4.70 -4.22
CA ASP A 80 12.95 4.16 -4.12
C ASP A 80 13.82 4.63 -5.31
N PRO A 81 14.97 5.31 -5.06
CA PRO A 81 15.88 5.77 -6.10
C PRO A 81 16.43 4.67 -7.02
N ALA A 82 16.46 3.42 -6.58
CA ALA A 82 16.92 2.31 -7.40
C ALA A 82 15.91 1.93 -8.51
N TYR A 83 14.66 2.39 -8.41
CA TYR A 83 13.56 1.91 -9.26
C TYR A 83 12.68 3.01 -9.85
N TYR A 84 12.66 4.21 -9.25
CA TYR A 84 11.88 5.33 -9.74
C TYR A 84 12.76 6.41 -10.39
N PRO A 85 12.25 7.08 -11.44
CA PRO A 85 12.91 8.24 -12.03
C PRO A 85 13.13 9.39 -11.03
N GLN A 86 14.12 10.23 -11.31
CA GLN A 86 14.56 11.31 -10.42
C GLN A 86 13.43 12.29 -10.07
N GLU A 87 12.50 12.54 -10.99
CA GLU A 87 11.34 13.42 -10.78
C GLU A 87 10.42 12.92 -9.65
N PHE A 88 10.29 11.60 -9.49
CA PHE A 88 9.52 10.99 -8.40
C PHE A 88 10.32 10.98 -7.11
N VAL A 89 11.59 10.59 -7.18
CA VAL A 89 12.50 10.59 -6.02
C VAL A 89 12.58 11.97 -5.37
N ARG A 90 12.57 13.05 -6.17
CA ARG A 90 12.56 14.43 -5.66
C ARG A 90 11.32 14.77 -4.83
N MET A 91 10.21 14.02 -5.00
CA MET A 91 9.01 14.20 -4.18
C MET A 91 9.13 13.57 -2.79
N ASN A 92 10.12 12.71 -2.55
CA ASN A 92 10.26 12.00 -1.28
C ASN A 92 10.37 12.94 -0.09
N GLU A 93 11.12 14.04 -0.20
CA GLU A 93 11.25 14.98 0.92
C GLU A 93 9.92 15.65 1.25
N VAL A 94 9.17 16.07 0.22
CA VAL A 94 7.83 16.64 0.41
C VAL A 94 6.87 15.61 0.99
N ASN A 95 6.98 14.35 0.57
CA ASN A 95 6.17 13.25 1.08
C ASN A 95 6.51 12.90 2.54
N ARG A 96 7.80 12.90 2.90
CA ARG A 96 8.24 12.75 4.30
C ARG A 96 7.64 13.85 5.17
N LEU A 97 7.72 15.11 4.75
CA LEU A 97 7.13 16.23 5.48
C LEU A 97 5.60 16.13 5.59
N ARG A 98 4.91 15.65 4.55
CA ARG A 98 3.46 15.37 4.61
C ARG A 98 3.13 14.28 5.62
N CYS A 99 3.97 13.26 5.72
CA CYS A 99 3.81 12.20 6.72
C CYS A 99 4.02 12.73 8.14
N VAL A 100 5.05 13.54 8.36
CA VAL A 100 5.27 14.20 9.66
C VAL A 100 4.07 15.08 10.02
N ALA A 101 3.61 15.90 9.07
CA ALA A 101 2.43 16.75 9.29
C ALA A 101 1.17 15.94 9.63
N SER A 102 0.96 14.78 8.99
CA SER A 102 -0.20 13.93 9.30
C SER A 102 -0.11 13.25 10.66
N ILE A 103 1.10 12.93 11.15
CA ILE A 103 1.31 12.43 12.51
C ILE A 103 0.85 13.47 13.53
N TYR A 104 1.31 14.72 13.41
CA TYR A 104 0.93 15.77 14.35
C TYR A 104 -0.53 16.20 14.23
N ALA A 105 -1.10 16.16 13.02
CA ALA A 105 -2.50 16.51 12.80
C ALA A 105 -3.47 15.45 13.37
N ASN A 106 -3.11 14.16 13.30
CA ASN A 106 -3.94 13.07 13.82
C ASN A 106 -3.09 11.87 14.28
N PRO A 107 -2.45 11.95 15.47
CA PRO A 107 -1.57 10.89 15.96
C PRO A 107 -2.30 9.58 16.23
N SER A 108 -3.58 9.67 16.60
CA SER A 108 -4.44 8.51 16.87
C SER A 108 -4.64 7.59 15.66
N MET A 109 -4.56 8.13 14.43
CA MET A 109 -4.63 7.34 13.20
C MET A 109 -3.49 6.31 13.12
N TYR A 110 -2.37 6.62 13.75
CA TYR A 110 -1.18 5.77 13.83
C TYR A 110 -1.09 5.05 15.19
N GLY A 111 -2.10 5.15 16.06
CA GLY A 111 -2.03 4.58 17.41
C GLY A 111 -1.00 5.27 18.32
N LEU A 112 -0.57 6.49 17.97
CA LEU A 112 0.35 7.29 18.79
C LEU A 112 -0.45 8.15 19.78
N THR A 113 0.06 8.29 21.00
CA THR A 113 -0.49 9.17 22.05
C THR A 113 0.65 9.88 22.77
N ASN A 114 0.42 11.06 23.33
CA ASN A 114 1.45 11.81 24.07
C ASN A 114 1.99 11.05 25.30
N THR A 115 1.29 9.99 25.74
CA THR A 115 1.71 9.14 26.85
C THR A 115 2.64 8.00 26.44
N THR A 116 2.54 7.49 25.22
CA THR A 116 3.34 6.35 24.72
C THR A 116 4.38 6.78 23.68
N SER A 117 4.21 7.97 23.12
CA SER A 117 4.98 8.49 22.00
C SER A 117 5.56 9.85 22.38
N ALA A 118 6.77 9.82 22.94
CA ALA A 118 7.47 11.02 23.40
C ALA A 118 7.73 12.03 22.26
N CYS A 119 7.81 11.56 21.01
CA CYS A 119 8.08 12.42 19.87
C CYS A 119 7.00 13.49 19.61
N LEU A 120 5.77 13.27 20.09
CA LEU A 120 4.64 14.19 19.92
C LEU A 120 4.75 15.44 20.80
N ASN A 121 5.70 15.49 21.73
CA ASN A 121 5.89 16.61 22.65
C ASN A 121 6.79 17.73 22.08
N HIS A 122 7.15 17.65 20.80
CA HIS A 122 7.99 18.60 20.06
C HIS A 122 7.25 19.23 18.89
#